data_AF-A0A7Z1S683-F1
#
_entry.id   AF-A0A7Z1S683-F1
#
_cell.length_a   1.000
_cell.length_b   1.000
_cell.length_c   1.000
_cell.angle_alpha   90.00
_cell.angle_beta   90.00
_cell.angle_gamma   90.00
#
_symmetry.space_group_name_H-M   'P 1'
#
loop_
_entity.id
_entity.type
_entity.pdbx_description
1 polymer ?
#
loop_
_entity_poly.entity_id
_entity_poly.type
_entity_poly.pdbx_seq_one_letter_code
_entity_poly.pdbx_strand_id
1 'polypeptide(L)'
;MITEMISSLRDSVTPFKFDGSTCDVLKAYNKDGSPSWLDEKGELIEGIYIGMENEVYHALPAYSSSQLKLLVKKSPAHFYRKYISDIDRGRTVSKSLQRTFDAGTYGHELVLEPHGFYDRYYRDIVPADYPNALRTVAEMQALVEKLNIPNVPKSANKERLMKELLAVEPPLQFWDTVLEEHNNKAIHKGKKAIDAIVWDDAHRVHETCRDNVDADALIQDGLPEISFIARCPETGLWLKCRFDWLRFDCIAVDVKTTASTDPDAFAKQAGNLGYHIQEAFYTYVASLLEVNLGAFLFACIEYVDADLCEVYDLQRKEESMIKFKDGLHTLATCLSTGVWTKRVNLSGITSITIPKYCR
;
A
#
# COMPACT_ATOMS: atom_id res chain seq x y z
N MET A 1 -38.82 -27.64 -6.78
CA MET A 1 -37.73 -28.46 -6.18
C MET A 1 -36.46 -28.53 -7.05
N ILE A 2 -36.18 -27.51 -7.87
CA ILE A 2 -34.84 -27.28 -8.48
C ILE A 2 -34.35 -25.86 -8.16
N THR A 3 -35.17 -25.05 -7.50
CA THR A 3 -34.91 -23.65 -7.13
C THR A 3 -34.35 -23.49 -5.71
N GLU A 4 -34.15 -24.59 -4.96
CA GLU A 4 -33.64 -24.58 -3.57
C GLU A 4 -32.21 -25.16 -3.44
N MET A 5 -31.55 -25.56 -4.53
CA MET A 5 -30.22 -26.20 -4.48
C MET A 5 -29.03 -25.29 -4.84
N ILE A 6 -29.23 -23.99 -5.07
CA ILE A 6 -28.13 -23.03 -5.30
C ILE A 6 -27.69 -22.32 -4.00
N SER A 7 -28.35 -22.61 -2.87
CA SER A 7 -28.07 -21.96 -1.58
C SER A 7 -26.87 -22.52 -0.78
N SER A 8 -26.07 -23.46 -1.28
CA SER A 8 -25.10 -24.16 -0.42
C SER A 8 -23.69 -24.41 -0.97
N LEU A 9 -23.17 -23.57 -1.87
CA LEU A 9 -21.78 -23.70 -2.36
C LEU A 9 -20.91 -22.45 -2.11
N ARG A 10 -21.28 -21.64 -1.11
CA ARG A 10 -20.36 -20.69 -0.48
C ARG A 10 -19.68 -21.43 0.68
N ASP A 11 -18.55 -22.06 0.43
CA ASP A 11 -17.83 -22.73 1.51
C ASP A 11 -17.20 -21.73 2.46
N SER A 12 -17.88 -21.57 3.60
CA SER A 12 -17.36 -20.88 4.78
C SER A 12 -15.97 -21.42 5.13
N VAL A 13 -14.96 -20.55 5.22
CA VAL A 13 -14.12 -20.61 6.44
C VAL A 13 -15.12 -20.34 7.54
N THR A 14 -15.42 -21.33 8.40
CA THR A 14 -16.38 -21.28 9.53
C THR A 14 -17.09 -19.94 9.65
N PRO A 15 -18.41 -19.83 9.36
CA PRO A 15 -19.05 -18.55 9.07
C PRO A 15 -18.88 -17.60 10.26
N PHE A 16 -17.81 -16.82 10.19
CA PHE A 16 -17.49 -15.81 11.15
C PHE A 16 -18.27 -14.59 10.72
N LYS A 17 -19.03 -14.07 11.66
CA LYS A 17 -19.89 -12.93 11.45
C LYS A 17 -19.56 -11.92 12.52
N PHE A 18 -19.22 -10.71 12.10
CA PHE A 18 -19.05 -9.60 13.04
C PHE A 18 -20.38 -9.32 13.73
N ASP A 19 -20.31 -8.94 15.00
CA ASP A 19 -21.51 -8.60 15.75
C ASP A 19 -22.30 -7.49 15.04
N GLY A 20 -23.61 -7.68 14.95
CA GLY A 20 -24.51 -6.79 14.22
C GLY A 20 -24.50 -6.89 12.70
N SER A 21 -23.53 -7.54 12.05
CA SER A 21 -23.44 -7.51 10.58
C SER A 21 -24.66 -8.08 9.85
N THR A 22 -24.94 -7.64 8.62
CA THR A 22 -25.97 -8.24 7.75
C THR A 22 -25.49 -9.49 7.01
N CYS A 23 -24.18 -9.72 6.93
CA CYS A 23 -23.60 -10.79 6.12
C CYS A 23 -22.47 -11.53 6.84
N ASP A 24 -22.21 -12.75 6.39
CA ASP A 24 -21.05 -13.53 6.83
C ASP A 24 -19.77 -13.03 6.14
N VAL A 25 -18.62 -13.24 6.76
CA VAL A 25 -17.33 -13.07 6.09
C VAL A 25 -17.11 -14.23 5.11
N LEU A 26 -16.94 -13.90 3.84
CA LEU A 26 -16.79 -14.88 2.75
C LEU A 26 -15.34 -14.94 2.27
N LYS A 27 -14.91 -16.12 1.78
CA LYS A 27 -13.74 -16.18 0.91
C LYS A 27 -14.05 -15.44 -0.39
N ALA A 28 -13.07 -14.71 -0.92
CA ALA A 28 -13.19 -14.04 -2.21
C ALA A 28 -13.48 -15.04 -3.34
N TYR A 29 -12.99 -16.28 -3.24
CA TYR A 29 -13.22 -17.31 -4.26
C TYR A 29 -14.02 -18.49 -3.72
N ASN A 30 -14.97 -18.95 -4.53
CA ASN A 30 -15.67 -20.20 -4.32
C ASN A 30 -14.72 -21.40 -4.53
N LYS A 31 -15.16 -22.62 -4.16
CA LYS A 31 -14.33 -23.84 -4.30
C LYS A 31 -13.89 -24.12 -5.74
N ASP A 32 -14.67 -23.69 -6.72
CA ASP A 32 -14.38 -23.85 -8.15
C ASP A 32 -13.46 -22.74 -8.70
N GLY A 33 -13.02 -21.81 -7.85
CA GLY A 33 -12.20 -20.66 -8.22
C GLY A 33 -12.99 -19.49 -8.81
N SER A 34 -14.32 -19.57 -8.90
CA SER A 34 -15.14 -18.44 -9.33
C SER A 34 -15.20 -17.33 -8.26
N PRO A 35 -15.28 -16.05 -8.66
CA PRO A 35 -15.37 -14.93 -7.72
C PRO A 35 -16.70 -14.96 -6.95
N SER A 36 -16.66 -14.85 -5.63
CA SER A 36 -17.86 -14.83 -4.77
C SER A 36 -18.50 -13.45 -4.66
N TRP A 37 -17.78 -12.40 -5.08
CA TRP A 37 -18.22 -11.00 -5.06
C TRP A 37 -18.96 -10.57 -6.33
N LEU A 38 -19.19 -11.49 -7.27
CA LEU A 38 -19.96 -11.24 -8.49
C LEU A 38 -21.18 -12.18 -8.56
N ASP A 39 -22.29 -11.66 -9.08
CA ASP A 39 -23.46 -12.47 -9.39
C ASP A 39 -23.34 -13.15 -10.77
N GLU A 40 -24.38 -13.91 -11.15
CA GLU A 40 -24.42 -14.62 -12.44
C GLU A 40 -24.35 -13.67 -13.66
N LYS A 41 -24.59 -12.37 -13.49
CA LYS A 41 -24.52 -11.35 -14.52
C LYS A 41 -23.19 -10.57 -14.50
N GLY A 42 -22.31 -10.87 -13.54
CA GLY A 42 -21.06 -10.14 -13.34
C GLY A 42 -21.25 -8.80 -12.63
N GLU A 43 -22.38 -8.58 -11.94
CA GLU A 43 -22.59 -7.41 -11.09
C GLU A 43 -22.02 -7.63 -9.69
N LEU A 44 -21.57 -6.56 -9.03
CA LEU A 44 -21.03 -6.63 -7.67
C LEU A 44 -22.09 -7.10 -6.67
N ILE A 45 -21.67 -7.97 -5.75
CA ILE A 45 -22.45 -8.42 -4.59
C ILE A 45 -21.96 -7.70 -3.34
N GLU A 46 -22.89 -7.12 -2.58
CA GLU A 46 -22.60 -6.56 -1.25
C GLU A 46 -22.09 -7.64 -0.30
N GLY A 47 -21.01 -7.37 0.41
CA GLY A 47 -20.46 -8.34 1.34
C GLY A 47 -19.08 -8.01 1.87
N ILE A 48 -18.60 -8.90 2.73
CA ILE A 48 -17.30 -8.86 3.38
C ILE A 48 -16.48 -10.06 2.88
N TYR A 49 -15.29 -9.79 2.34
CA TYR A 49 -14.48 -10.77 1.62
C TYR A 49 -13.04 -10.82 2.13
N ILE A 50 -12.51 -12.02 2.34
CA ILE A 50 -11.10 -12.28 2.68
C ILE A 50 -10.37 -12.99 1.53
N GLY A 51 -9.06 -12.77 1.43
CA GLY A 51 -8.21 -13.41 0.41
C GLY A 51 -8.45 -12.90 -1.01
N MET A 52 -8.96 -11.67 -1.16
CA MET A 52 -9.04 -11.00 -2.46
C MET A 52 -7.68 -10.40 -2.80
N GLU A 53 -7.10 -10.73 -3.95
CA GLU A 53 -5.82 -10.20 -4.38
C GLU A 53 -5.89 -8.67 -4.54
N ASN A 54 -4.77 -8.01 -4.27
CA ASN A 54 -4.69 -6.55 -4.29
C ASN A 54 -5.07 -5.95 -5.65
N GLU A 55 -4.61 -6.55 -6.74
CA GLU A 55 -4.92 -6.10 -8.11
C GLU A 55 -6.41 -6.21 -8.43
N VAL A 56 -7.04 -7.31 -8.01
CA VAL A 56 -8.48 -7.57 -8.18
C VAL A 56 -9.29 -6.52 -7.42
N TYR A 57 -8.97 -6.29 -6.14
CA TYR A 57 -9.63 -5.27 -5.34
C TYR A 57 -9.52 -3.88 -5.97
N HIS A 58 -8.33 -3.49 -6.44
CA HIS A 58 -8.14 -2.19 -7.09
C HIS A 58 -8.93 -2.07 -8.40
N ALA A 59 -9.10 -3.16 -9.14
CA ALA A 59 -9.85 -3.20 -10.40
C ALA A 59 -11.39 -3.15 -10.22
N LEU A 60 -11.92 -3.45 -9.03
CA LEU A 60 -13.37 -3.44 -8.80
C LEU A 60 -14.01 -2.11 -9.23
N PRO A 61 -15.18 -2.13 -9.91
CA PRO A 61 -15.91 -0.94 -10.35
C PRO A 61 -16.66 -0.27 -9.17
N ALA A 62 -15.94 0.04 -8.10
CA ALA A 62 -16.42 0.67 -6.88
C ALA A 62 -15.42 1.74 -6.39
N TYR A 63 -15.93 2.78 -5.74
CA TYR A 63 -15.12 3.91 -5.28
C TYR A 63 -14.50 3.64 -3.91
N SER A 64 -13.22 4.03 -3.74
CA SER A 64 -12.44 3.84 -2.52
C SER A 64 -12.16 5.14 -1.76
N SER A 65 -11.69 5.03 -0.52
CA SER A 65 -11.28 6.19 0.29
C SER A 65 -10.24 7.07 -0.42
N SER A 66 -9.31 6.50 -1.18
CA SER A 66 -8.29 7.25 -1.94
C SER A 66 -8.89 8.14 -3.03
N GLN A 67 -10.01 7.72 -3.62
CA GLN A 67 -10.76 8.52 -4.58
C GLN A 67 -11.50 9.67 -3.88
N LEU A 68 -12.17 9.40 -2.76
CA LEU A 68 -12.91 10.41 -2.00
C LEU A 68 -11.97 11.42 -1.31
N LYS A 69 -10.82 10.98 -0.78
CA LYS A 69 -9.78 11.85 -0.23
C LYS A 69 -9.32 12.90 -1.25
N LEU A 70 -9.14 12.51 -2.51
CA LEU A 70 -8.74 13.44 -3.57
C LEU A 70 -9.82 14.51 -3.80
N LEU A 71 -11.08 14.09 -3.84
CA LEU A 71 -12.22 14.97 -4.06
C LEU A 71 -12.37 15.99 -2.91
N VAL A 72 -12.42 15.49 -1.67
CA VAL A 72 -12.63 16.31 -0.46
C VAL A 72 -11.46 17.27 -0.22
N LYS A 73 -10.22 16.82 -0.43
CA LYS A 73 -9.04 17.63 -0.11
C LYS A 73 -8.61 18.56 -1.24
N LYS A 74 -8.85 18.19 -2.49
CA LYS A 74 -8.42 18.98 -3.66
C LYS A 74 -9.62 19.61 -4.35
N SER A 75 -10.26 18.92 -5.31
CA SER A 75 -11.48 19.37 -5.98
C SER A 75 -12.02 18.29 -6.94
N PRO A 76 -13.27 18.44 -7.43
CA PRO A 76 -13.79 17.62 -8.54
C PRO A 76 -12.90 17.63 -9.79
N ALA A 77 -12.35 18.78 -10.17
CA ALA A 77 -11.41 18.86 -11.31
C ALA A 77 -10.15 17.98 -11.12
N HIS A 78 -9.62 17.85 -9.90
CA HIS A 78 -8.48 16.96 -9.63
C HIS A 78 -8.88 15.50 -9.72
N PHE A 79 -10.10 15.17 -9.27
CA PHE A 79 -10.67 13.83 -9.41
C PHE A 79 -10.79 13.45 -10.89
N TYR A 80 -11.42 14.33 -11.69
CA TYR A 80 -11.57 14.14 -13.14
C TYR A 80 -10.21 13.89 -13.79
N ARG A 81 -9.23 14.75 -13.49
CA ARG A 81 -7.88 14.63 -14.05
C ARG A 81 -7.20 13.31 -13.72
N LYS A 82 -7.43 12.74 -12.54
CA LYS A 82 -6.76 11.51 -12.11
C LYS A 82 -7.49 10.24 -12.55
N TYR A 83 -8.82 10.24 -12.53
CA TYR A 83 -9.61 9.01 -12.63
C TYR A 83 -10.56 8.95 -13.82
N ILE A 84 -10.80 10.07 -14.52
CA ILE A 84 -11.77 10.14 -15.63
C ILE A 84 -11.10 10.54 -16.94
N SER A 85 -10.13 11.44 -16.92
CA SER A 85 -9.45 11.89 -18.15
C SER A 85 -8.39 10.90 -18.61
N ASP A 86 -8.20 10.80 -19.92
CA ASP A 86 -7.15 9.97 -20.55
C ASP A 86 -5.72 10.54 -20.43
N ILE A 87 -5.51 11.56 -19.60
CA ILE A 87 -4.22 12.26 -19.53
C ILE A 87 -3.41 11.79 -18.33
N ASP A 88 -2.55 10.83 -18.57
CA ASP A 88 -1.59 10.36 -17.59
C ASP A 88 -0.41 11.34 -17.40
N ARG A 89 0.03 11.49 -16.16
CA ARG A 89 1.28 12.16 -15.78
C ARG A 89 1.99 11.28 -14.76
N GLY A 90 2.70 10.27 -15.26
CA GLY A 90 3.67 9.54 -14.47
C GLY A 90 4.69 10.50 -13.85
N ARG A 91 4.85 10.45 -12.53
CA ARG A 91 5.96 11.12 -11.85
C ARG A 91 7.11 10.13 -11.73
N THR A 92 8.30 10.52 -12.17
CA THR A 92 9.50 9.74 -11.88
C THR A 92 9.78 9.81 -10.38
N VAL A 93 9.77 8.65 -9.73
CA VAL A 93 10.15 8.49 -8.33
C VAL A 93 11.66 8.22 -8.29
N SER A 94 12.39 8.89 -7.40
CA SER A 94 13.82 8.60 -7.23
C SER A 94 14.00 7.19 -6.67
N LYS A 95 15.12 6.51 -6.98
CA LYS A 95 15.37 5.16 -6.44
C LYS A 95 15.36 5.13 -4.91
N SER A 96 15.85 6.18 -4.26
CA SER A 96 15.82 6.30 -2.81
C SER A 96 14.38 6.35 -2.28
N LEU A 97 13.54 7.19 -2.87
CA LEU A 97 12.14 7.30 -2.48
C LEU A 97 11.36 6.01 -2.77
N GLN A 98 11.68 5.31 -3.88
CA GLN A 98 11.09 4.00 -4.17
C GLN A 98 11.45 2.97 -3.10
N ARG A 99 12.71 2.92 -2.65
CA ARG A 99 13.14 2.01 -1.57
C ARG A 99 12.42 2.29 -0.26
N THR A 100 12.20 3.57 0.09
CA THR A 100 11.38 3.94 1.26
C THR A 100 9.95 3.41 1.12
N PHE A 101 9.32 3.57 -0.04
CA PHE A 101 7.98 3.02 -0.27
C PHE A 101 7.95 1.49 -0.25
N ASP A 102 8.97 0.84 -0.81
CA ASP A 102 9.08 -0.62 -0.82
C ASP A 102 9.25 -1.17 0.60
N ALA A 103 10.10 -0.54 1.43
CA ALA A 103 10.32 -0.95 2.82
C ALA A 103 9.02 -0.83 3.64
N GLY A 104 8.28 0.27 3.47
CA GLY A 104 6.96 0.40 4.08
C GLY A 104 5.94 -0.62 3.57
N THR A 105 5.98 -0.96 2.28
CA THR A 105 5.07 -1.95 1.68
C THR A 105 5.35 -3.36 2.20
N TYR A 106 6.60 -3.80 2.20
CA TYR A 106 6.97 -5.13 2.72
C TYR A 106 6.85 -5.21 4.25
N GLY A 107 7.13 -4.12 4.96
CA GLY A 107 6.92 -4.04 6.41
C GLY A 107 5.43 -4.17 6.77
N HIS A 108 4.56 -3.49 6.01
CA HIS A 108 3.10 -3.63 6.14
C HIS A 108 2.62 -5.06 5.87
N GLU A 109 3.11 -5.69 4.80
CA GLU A 109 2.82 -7.10 4.49
C GLU A 109 3.30 -8.05 5.60
N LEU A 110 4.50 -7.84 6.16
CA LEU A 110 5.00 -8.63 7.29
C LEU A 110 4.17 -8.46 8.56
N VAL A 111 3.68 -7.25 8.84
CA VAL A 111 2.82 -6.97 10.00
C VAL A 111 1.47 -7.67 9.89
N LEU A 112 0.86 -7.68 8.70
CA LEU A 112 -0.50 -8.17 8.50
C LEU A 112 -0.59 -9.64 8.06
N GLU A 113 0.30 -10.04 7.14
CA GLU A 113 0.28 -11.34 6.47
C GLU A 113 1.69 -11.98 6.41
N PRO A 114 2.36 -12.21 7.56
CA PRO A 114 3.72 -12.76 7.58
C PRO A 114 3.84 -14.16 6.96
N HIS A 115 2.72 -14.89 6.91
CA HIS A 115 2.66 -16.23 6.35
C HIS A 115 2.86 -16.22 4.82
N GLY A 116 3.83 -17.00 4.34
CA GLY A 116 4.17 -17.08 2.91
C GLY A 116 5.05 -15.94 2.39
N PHE A 117 5.40 -14.95 3.22
CA PHE A 117 6.32 -13.87 2.82
C PHE A 117 7.66 -14.44 2.32
N TYR A 118 8.25 -15.37 3.07
CA TYR A 118 9.52 -16.03 2.71
C TYR A 118 9.39 -17.04 1.56
N ASP A 119 8.17 -17.42 1.17
CA ASP A 119 7.94 -18.24 -0.02
C ASP A 119 7.93 -17.38 -1.28
N ARG A 120 7.57 -16.09 -1.16
CA ARG A 120 7.52 -15.12 -2.25
C ARG A 120 8.81 -14.32 -2.39
N TYR A 121 9.52 -14.06 -1.31
CA TYR A 121 10.63 -13.12 -1.27
C TYR A 121 11.90 -13.69 -0.65
N TYR A 122 13.03 -13.06 -0.98
CA TYR A 122 14.29 -13.28 -0.30
C TYR A 122 15.11 -11.99 -0.24
N ARG A 123 15.99 -11.91 0.78
CA ARG A 123 16.94 -10.83 0.96
C ARG A 123 18.09 -10.94 -0.04
N ASP A 124 18.34 -9.87 -0.78
CA ASP A 124 19.55 -9.74 -1.61
C ASP A 124 20.81 -9.66 -0.74
N ILE A 125 21.96 -9.91 -1.37
CA ILE A 125 23.27 -9.66 -0.78
C ILE A 125 23.61 -8.15 -0.81
N VAL A 126 24.46 -7.70 0.11
CA VAL A 126 25.00 -6.33 0.09
C VAL A 126 26.42 -6.29 -0.47
N PRO A 127 26.81 -5.20 -1.15
CA PRO A 127 28.20 -5.01 -1.58
C PRO A 127 29.22 -5.05 -0.44
N ALA A 128 28.80 -4.72 0.78
CA ALA A 128 29.65 -4.77 1.96
C ALA A 128 30.13 -6.20 2.30
N ASP A 129 29.36 -7.23 1.95
CA ASP A 129 29.72 -8.64 2.14
C ASP A 129 30.80 -9.11 1.15
N TYR A 130 30.99 -8.36 0.06
CA TYR A 130 31.92 -8.67 -1.03
C TYR A 130 32.83 -7.46 -1.30
N PRO A 131 33.67 -7.04 -0.32
CA PRO A 131 34.44 -5.79 -0.40
C PRO A 131 35.45 -5.75 -1.55
N ASN A 132 35.84 -6.92 -2.08
CA ASN A 132 36.78 -7.04 -3.20
C ASN A 132 36.10 -7.11 -4.57
N ALA A 133 34.76 -7.19 -4.62
CA ALA A 133 34.04 -7.25 -5.88
C ALA A 133 33.96 -5.87 -6.53
N LEU A 134 34.39 -5.76 -7.79
CA LEU A 134 34.33 -4.51 -8.55
C LEU A 134 32.89 -4.20 -8.95
N ARG A 135 32.43 -2.99 -8.67
CA ARG A 135 31.03 -2.56 -8.80
C ARG A 135 30.83 -1.63 -9.98
N THR A 136 31.72 -0.63 -10.11
CA THR A 136 31.55 0.46 -11.08
C THR A 136 32.54 0.36 -12.23
N VAL A 137 32.16 0.92 -13.37
CA VAL A 137 33.07 1.06 -14.53
C VAL A 137 34.32 1.86 -14.14
N ALA A 138 34.19 2.86 -13.27
CA ALA A 138 35.30 3.66 -12.79
C ALA A 138 36.30 2.82 -11.97
N GLU A 139 35.83 1.96 -11.07
CA GLU A 139 36.69 1.02 -10.32
C GLU A 139 37.41 0.05 -11.27
N MET A 140 36.71 -0.49 -12.26
CA MET A 140 37.29 -1.39 -13.25
C MET A 140 38.36 -0.68 -14.10
N GLN A 141 38.10 0.54 -14.56
CA GLN A 141 39.06 1.35 -15.31
C GLN A 141 40.29 1.70 -14.48
N ALA A 142 40.10 2.07 -13.21
CA ALA A 142 41.20 2.34 -12.30
C ALA A 142 42.09 1.11 -12.09
N LEU A 143 41.49 -0.09 -11.99
CA LEU A 143 42.25 -1.32 -11.86
C LEU A 143 42.99 -1.70 -13.17
N VAL A 144 42.36 -1.50 -14.34
CA VAL A 144 43.00 -1.67 -15.65
C VAL A 144 44.25 -0.79 -15.78
N GLU A 145 44.15 0.50 -15.41
CA GLU A 145 45.28 1.43 -15.41
C GLU A 145 46.36 0.99 -14.42
N LYS A 146 45.97 0.58 -13.20
CA LYS A 146 46.89 0.09 -12.15
C LYS A 146 47.66 -1.17 -12.57
N LEU A 147 47.02 -2.08 -13.29
CA LEU A 147 47.62 -3.34 -13.79
C LEU A 147 48.35 -3.17 -15.13
N ASN A 148 48.36 -1.96 -15.71
CA ASN A 148 48.96 -1.65 -17.01
C ASN A 148 48.48 -2.58 -18.15
N ILE A 149 47.18 -2.91 -18.17
CA ILE A 149 46.61 -3.77 -19.22
C ILE A 149 46.58 -3.00 -20.55
N PRO A 150 47.29 -3.46 -21.60
CA PRO A 150 47.44 -2.70 -22.83
C PRO A 150 46.15 -2.70 -23.67
N ASN A 151 46.01 -1.69 -24.53
CA ASN A 151 44.96 -1.61 -25.57
C ASN A 151 43.50 -1.55 -25.04
N VAL A 152 43.27 -1.16 -23.80
CA VAL A 152 41.92 -0.93 -23.25
C VAL A 152 41.57 0.56 -23.32
N PRO A 153 40.63 0.99 -24.19
CA PRO A 153 40.22 2.39 -24.27
C PRO A 153 39.50 2.85 -22.99
N LYS A 154 39.63 4.14 -22.65
CA LYS A 154 38.85 4.76 -21.56
C LYS A 154 37.33 4.75 -21.79
N SER A 155 36.89 4.53 -23.03
CA SER A 155 35.49 4.37 -23.40
C SER A 155 35.03 2.90 -23.45
N ALA A 156 35.86 1.95 -23.01
CA ALA A 156 35.49 0.54 -22.99
C ALA A 156 34.24 0.32 -22.12
N ASN A 157 33.33 -0.51 -22.63
CA ASN A 157 32.12 -0.91 -21.92
C ASN A 157 32.45 -1.91 -20.80
N LYS A 158 31.46 -2.15 -19.92
CA LYS A 158 31.61 -3.00 -18.74
C LYS A 158 32.05 -4.43 -19.09
N GLU A 159 31.43 -5.04 -20.10
CA GLU A 159 31.76 -6.40 -20.55
C GLU A 159 33.22 -6.55 -20.99
N ARG A 160 33.72 -5.61 -21.80
CA ARG A 160 35.11 -5.63 -22.24
C ARG A 160 36.06 -5.47 -21.05
N LEU A 161 35.79 -4.54 -20.15
CA LEU A 161 36.61 -4.33 -18.95
C LEU A 161 36.68 -5.60 -18.08
N MET A 162 35.54 -6.24 -17.84
CA MET A 162 35.47 -7.50 -17.08
C MET A 162 36.31 -8.60 -17.71
N LYS A 163 36.21 -8.78 -19.03
CA LYS A 163 36.96 -9.81 -19.77
C LYS A 163 38.48 -9.59 -19.67
N GLU A 164 38.96 -8.37 -19.92
CA GLU A 164 40.40 -8.07 -19.90
C GLU A 164 40.98 -8.19 -18.48
N LEU A 165 40.22 -7.79 -17.46
CA LEU A 165 40.62 -7.94 -16.06
C LEU A 165 40.71 -9.42 -15.65
N LEU A 166 39.74 -10.26 -16.02
CA LEU A 166 39.76 -11.70 -15.72
C LEU A 166 40.90 -12.45 -16.42
N ALA A 167 41.35 -11.96 -17.58
CA ALA A 167 42.49 -12.56 -18.29
C ALA A 167 43.82 -12.38 -17.54
N VAL A 168 43.93 -11.33 -16.71
CA VAL A 168 45.13 -11.02 -15.92
C VAL A 168 45.01 -11.50 -14.48
N GLU A 169 43.85 -11.30 -13.86
CA GLU A 169 43.54 -11.75 -12.50
C GLU A 169 42.25 -12.59 -12.49
N PRO A 170 42.35 -13.91 -12.78
CA PRO A 170 41.20 -14.82 -12.79
C PRO A 170 40.33 -14.86 -11.52
N PRO A 171 40.84 -14.66 -10.28
CA PRO A 171 39.98 -14.69 -9.09
C PRO A 171 39.22 -13.39 -8.83
N LEU A 172 39.33 -12.35 -9.69
CA LEU A 172 38.58 -11.12 -9.52
C LEU A 172 37.07 -11.37 -9.57
N GLN A 173 36.37 -10.73 -8.64
CA GLN A 173 34.92 -10.77 -8.57
C GLN A 173 34.34 -9.47 -9.10
N PHE A 174 33.18 -9.56 -9.75
CA PHE A 174 32.40 -8.42 -10.20
C PHE A 174 31.03 -8.49 -9.55
N TRP A 175 30.59 -7.37 -8.98
CA TRP A 175 29.36 -7.32 -8.20
C TRP A 175 28.15 -7.84 -8.98
N ASP A 176 28.00 -7.45 -10.23
CA ASP A 176 26.87 -7.88 -11.07
C ASP A 176 26.86 -9.41 -11.25
N THR A 177 28.03 -10.03 -11.44
CA THR A 177 28.16 -11.49 -11.57
C THR A 177 27.85 -12.18 -10.24
N VAL A 178 28.39 -11.67 -9.13
CA VAL A 178 28.13 -12.22 -7.79
C VAL A 178 26.64 -12.14 -7.44
N LEU A 179 26.00 -11.01 -7.76
CA LEU A 179 24.57 -10.81 -7.54
C LEU A 179 23.72 -11.71 -8.43
N GLU A 180 24.07 -11.85 -9.71
CA GLU A 180 23.38 -12.75 -10.64
C GLU A 180 23.51 -14.22 -10.19
N GLU A 181 24.71 -14.65 -9.81
CA GLU A 181 24.94 -16.00 -9.26
C GLU A 181 24.15 -16.23 -7.97
N HIS A 182 24.08 -15.24 -7.08
CA HIS A 182 23.24 -15.29 -5.89
C HIS A 182 21.77 -15.49 -6.28
N ASN A 183 21.23 -14.63 -7.15
CA ASN A 183 19.82 -14.63 -7.53
C ASN A 183 19.40 -15.90 -8.30
N ASN A 184 20.34 -16.54 -9.00
CA ASN A 184 20.10 -17.77 -9.76
C ASN A 184 20.18 -19.07 -8.93
N LYS A 185 20.47 -18.99 -7.62
CA LYS A 185 20.47 -20.19 -6.77
C LYS A 185 19.09 -20.86 -6.77
N ALA A 186 19.08 -22.20 -6.79
CA ALA A 186 17.85 -22.99 -6.86
C ALA A 186 16.83 -22.66 -5.76
N ILE A 187 17.29 -22.27 -4.57
CA ILE A 187 16.45 -21.87 -3.42
C ILE A 187 15.64 -20.58 -3.64
N HIS A 188 16.05 -19.74 -4.61
CA HIS A 188 15.38 -18.49 -4.96
C HIS A 188 14.47 -18.62 -6.18
N LYS A 189 14.40 -19.81 -6.79
CA LYS A 189 13.56 -20.04 -7.97
C LYS A 189 12.10 -19.72 -7.66
N GLY A 190 11.50 -18.82 -8.44
CA GLY A 190 10.11 -18.38 -8.28
C GLY A 190 9.90 -17.33 -7.20
N LYS A 191 10.95 -16.89 -6.52
CA LYS A 191 10.92 -15.82 -5.51
C LYS A 191 11.42 -14.50 -6.11
N LYS A 192 10.97 -13.38 -5.55
CA LYS A 192 11.42 -12.05 -5.90
C LYS A 192 12.47 -11.57 -4.90
N ALA A 193 13.61 -11.13 -5.43
CA ALA A 193 14.67 -10.46 -4.68
C ALA A 193 14.17 -9.12 -4.10
N ILE A 194 14.57 -8.85 -2.86
CA ILE A 194 14.38 -7.55 -2.20
C ILE A 194 15.76 -7.01 -1.82
N ASP A 195 16.01 -5.73 -2.17
CA ASP A 195 17.22 -5.00 -1.77
C ASP A 195 17.44 -5.17 -0.26
N ALA A 196 18.64 -5.55 0.13
CA ALA A 196 18.97 -5.89 1.51
C ALA A 196 18.57 -4.82 2.53
N ILE A 197 18.74 -3.54 2.20
CA ILE A 197 18.38 -2.43 3.11
C ILE A 197 16.86 -2.38 3.26
N VAL A 198 16.13 -2.50 2.14
CA VAL A 198 14.67 -2.55 2.13
C VAL A 198 14.14 -3.73 2.92
N TRP A 199 14.78 -4.90 2.79
CA TRP A 199 14.43 -6.10 3.55
C TRP A 199 14.63 -5.88 5.04
N ASP A 200 15.79 -5.37 5.45
CA ASP A 200 16.12 -5.15 6.85
C ASP A 200 15.18 -4.10 7.47
N ASP A 201 14.92 -3.01 6.75
CA ASP A 201 13.96 -1.99 7.17
C ASP A 201 12.53 -2.54 7.29
N ALA A 202 12.09 -3.40 6.38
CA ALA A 202 10.79 -4.04 6.47
C ALA A 202 10.66 -4.95 7.71
N HIS A 203 11.73 -5.67 8.06
CA HIS A 203 11.75 -6.48 9.29
C HIS A 203 11.77 -5.59 10.54
N ARG A 204 12.51 -4.48 10.53
CA ARG A 204 12.48 -3.49 11.62
C ARG A 204 11.08 -2.91 11.81
N VAL A 205 10.36 -2.60 10.74
CA VAL A 205 8.95 -2.15 10.82
C VAL A 205 8.07 -3.20 11.51
N HIS A 206 8.20 -4.48 11.13
CA HIS A 206 7.47 -5.57 11.76
C HIS A 206 7.83 -5.74 13.24
N GLU A 207 9.13 -5.81 13.57
CA GLU A 207 9.61 -5.96 14.95
C GLU A 207 9.16 -4.80 15.83
N THR A 208 9.30 -3.56 15.36
CA THR A 208 8.87 -2.35 16.08
C THR A 208 7.37 -2.37 16.39
N CYS A 209 6.54 -2.89 15.47
CA CYS A 209 5.11 -3.04 15.69
C CYS A 209 4.80 -4.10 16.75
N ARG A 210 5.50 -5.24 16.74
CA ARG A 210 5.34 -6.34 17.72
C ARG A 210 5.90 -5.99 19.10
N ASP A 211 6.90 -5.13 19.18
CA ASP A 211 7.52 -4.70 20.44
C ASP A 211 6.68 -3.64 21.18
N ASN A 212 5.83 -2.90 20.47
CA ASN A 212 4.90 -1.96 21.09
C ASN A 212 3.67 -2.69 21.64
N VAL A 213 3.48 -2.66 22.96
CA VAL A 213 2.41 -3.40 23.67
C VAL A 213 1.01 -3.13 23.12
N ASP A 214 0.69 -1.86 22.81
CA ASP A 214 -0.64 -1.49 22.34
C ASP A 214 -0.85 -1.92 20.87
N ALA A 215 0.12 -1.65 20.00
CA ALA A 215 0.05 -2.04 18.60
C ALA A 215 0.00 -3.57 18.45
N ASP A 216 0.89 -4.29 19.15
CA ASP A 216 0.97 -5.75 19.18
C ASP A 216 -0.35 -6.40 19.60
N ALA A 217 -1.01 -5.85 20.63
CA ALA A 217 -2.31 -6.30 21.07
C ALA A 217 -3.40 -6.02 20.03
N LEU A 218 -3.34 -4.86 19.36
CA LEU A 218 -4.35 -4.43 18.40
C LEU A 218 -4.32 -5.22 17.08
N ILE A 219 -3.16 -5.69 16.64
CA ILE A 219 -3.02 -6.56 15.46
C ILE A 219 -3.14 -8.07 15.79
N GLN A 220 -3.87 -8.39 16.85
CA GLN A 220 -4.27 -9.76 17.20
C GLN A 220 -5.79 -9.91 17.13
N ASP A 221 -6.27 -11.15 17.22
CA ASP A 221 -7.71 -11.49 17.31
C ASP A 221 -8.58 -10.79 16.26
N GLY A 222 -8.15 -10.88 15.00
CA GLY A 222 -8.82 -10.23 13.88
C GLY A 222 -8.47 -10.84 12.53
N LEU A 223 -8.88 -10.14 11.48
CA LEU A 223 -8.65 -10.54 10.09
C LEU A 223 -7.84 -9.46 9.37
N PRO A 224 -6.71 -9.81 8.74
CA PRO A 224 -5.97 -8.90 7.89
C PRO A 224 -6.63 -8.72 6.53
N GLU A 225 -6.35 -7.59 5.87
CA GLU A 225 -6.66 -7.31 4.45
C GLU A 225 -8.12 -7.60 4.05
N ILE A 226 -9.06 -7.41 4.98
CA ILE A 226 -10.48 -7.74 4.79
C ILE A 226 -11.19 -6.66 3.98
N SER A 227 -11.83 -7.06 2.89
CA SER A 227 -12.43 -6.17 1.90
C SER A 227 -13.95 -6.09 2.08
N PHE A 228 -14.47 -4.87 2.12
CA PHE A 228 -15.90 -4.59 2.18
C PHE A 228 -16.35 -3.99 0.85
N ILE A 229 -17.49 -4.47 0.34
CA ILE A 229 -18.15 -3.94 -0.86
C ILE A 229 -19.60 -3.66 -0.48
N ALA A 230 -20.04 -2.43 -0.65
CA ALA A 230 -21.40 -2.02 -0.30
C ALA A 230 -21.92 -0.95 -1.27
N ARG A 231 -23.22 -0.93 -1.51
CA ARG A 231 -23.86 0.11 -2.30
C ARG A 231 -24.37 1.20 -1.36
N CYS A 232 -23.96 2.44 -1.61
CA CYS A 232 -24.46 3.58 -0.88
C CYS A 232 -25.93 3.82 -1.23
N PRO A 233 -26.89 3.72 -0.28
CA PRO A 233 -28.30 3.92 -0.58
C PRO A 233 -28.63 5.37 -0.93
N GLU A 234 -27.83 6.33 -0.44
CA GLU A 234 -28.06 7.76 -0.66
C GLU A 234 -27.65 8.22 -2.08
N THR A 235 -26.63 7.58 -2.68
CA THR A 235 -26.06 7.99 -3.97
C THR A 235 -26.17 6.93 -5.06
N GLY A 236 -26.49 5.69 -4.70
CA GLY A 236 -26.47 4.53 -5.58
C GLY A 236 -25.09 4.03 -6.00
N LEU A 237 -24.00 4.70 -5.55
CA LEU A 237 -22.62 4.36 -5.89
C LEU A 237 -22.15 3.11 -5.15
N TRP A 238 -21.41 2.25 -5.85
CA TRP A 238 -20.65 1.17 -5.23
C TRP A 238 -19.43 1.73 -4.52
N LEU A 239 -19.25 1.33 -3.26
CA LEU A 239 -18.14 1.72 -2.41
C LEU A 239 -17.33 0.47 -2.02
N LYS A 240 -16.02 0.64 -1.91
CA LYS A 240 -15.11 -0.40 -1.41
C LYS A 240 -14.12 0.16 -0.41
N CYS A 241 -13.91 -0.56 0.69
CA CYS A 241 -12.77 -0.36 1.57
C CYS A 241 -12.09 -1.69 1.86
N ARG A 242 -10.82 -1.64 2.23
CA ARG A 242 -10.07 -2.79 2.71
C ARG A 242 -9.38 -2.39 4.00
N PHE A 243 -9.73 -3.05 5.10
CA PHE A 243 -9.09 -2.85 6.38
C PHE A 243 -7.76 -3.59 6.41
N ASP A 244 -6.72 -2.90 6.86
CA ASP A 244 -5.42 -3.52 7.14
C ASP A 244 -5.60 -4.63 8.18
N TRP A 245 -6.27 -4.32 9.30
CA TRP A 245 -6.70 -5.29 10.30
C TRP A 245 -8.07 -4.91 10.87
N LEU A 246 -8.98 -5.89 10.97
CA LEU A 246 -10.25 -5.72 11.67
C LEU A 246 -10.39 -6.79 12.75
N ARG A 247 -10.34 -6.35 14.01
CA ARG A 247 -10.52 -7.22 15.17
C ARG A 247 -11.94 -7.74 15.28
N PHE A 248 -12.11 -8.90 15.91
CA PHE A 248 -13.42 -9.52 16.10
C PHE A 248 -14.37 -8.71 17.00
N ASP A 249 -13.83 -7.77 17.80
CA ASP A 249 -14.56 -6.78 18.60
C ASP A 249 -14.89 -5.49 17.82
N CYS A 250 -14.75 -5.50 16.50
CA CYS A 250 -15.02 -4.38 15.59
C CYS A 250 -14.13 -3.14 15.82
N ILE A 251 -12.92 -3.32 16.37
CA ILE A 251 -11.87 -2.30 16.34
C ILE A 251 -11.07 -2.46 15.04
N ALA A 252 -11.07 -1.41 14.23
CA ALA A 252 -10.25 -1.33 13.02
C ALA A 252 -8.88 -0.75 13.34
N VAL A 253 -7.84 -1.33 12.75
CA VAL A 253 -6.45 -0.86 12.88
C VAL A 253 -5.88 -0.67 11.48
N ASP A 254 -5.36 0.52 11.22
CA ASP A 254 -4.75 0.92 9.96
C ASP A 254 -3.25 1.14 10.20
N VAL A 255 -2.42 0.27 9.63
CA VAL A 255 -0.97 0.27 9.85
C VAL A 255 -0.34 1.27 8.90
N LYS A 256 0.54 2.12 9.42
CA LYS A 256 1.16 3.19 8.65
C LYS A 256 2.62 3.34 9.00
N THR A 257 3.50 3.21 8.00
CA THR A 257 4.85 3.76 8.13
C THR A 257 4.80 5.28 8.06
N THR A 258 5.51 5.95 8.95
CA THR A 258 5.51 7.41 9.09
C THR A 258 6.94 7.96 9.16
N ALA A 259 7.10 9.24 8.79
CA ALA A 259 8.36 9.95 8.96
C ALA A 259 8.61 10.36 10.41
N SER A 260 7.54 10.46 11.22
CA SER A 260 7.67 10.71 12.66
C SER A 260 6.48 10.17 13.42
N THR A 261 6.73 9.57 14.58
CA THR A 261 5.72 9.25 15.62
C THR A 261 5.56 10.36 16.65
N ASP A 262 6.10 11.57 16.44
CA ASP A 262 5.72 12.71 17.27
C ASP A 262 4.22 13.04 17.07
N PRO A 263 3.42 13.22 18.15
CA PRO A 263 1.97 13.42 18.01
C PRO A 263 1.59 14.62 17.13
N ASP A 264 2.29 15.75 17.24
CA ASP A 264 1.99 16.96 16.47
C ASP A 264 2.39 16.80 14.99
N ALA A 265 3.55 16.18 14.76
CA ALA A 265 4.02 15.85 13.41
C ALA A 265 3.06 14.87 12.71
N PHE A 266 2.65 13.80 13.41
CA PHE A 266 1.72 12.82 12.87
C PHE A 266 0.33 13.41 12.67
N ALA A 267 -0.22 14.20 13.60
CA ALA A 267 -1.51 14.85 13.43
C ALA A 267 -1.53 15.76 12.18
N LYS A 268 -0.45 16.51 11.94
CA LYS A 268 -0.29 17.31 10.72
C LYS A 268 -0.23 16.43 9.47
N GLN A 269 0.52 15.32 9.51
CA GLN A 269 0.57 14.35 8.41
C GLN A 269 -0.80 13.73 8.13
N ALA A 270 -1.51 13.27 9.15
CA ALA A 270 -2.85 12.69 9.06
C ALA A 270 -3.87 13.67 8.45
N GLY A 271 -3.81 14.95 8.83
CA GLY A 271 -4.59 16.01 8.20
C GLY A 271 -4.22 16.22 6.72
N ASN A 272 -2.92 16.33 6.43
CA ASN A 272 -2.38 16.55 5.08
C ASN A 272 -2.64 15.39 4.13
N LEU A 273 -2.68 14.15 4.62
CA LEU A 273 -2.94 12.94 3.85
C LEU A 273 -4.43 12.56 3.84
N GLY A 274 -5.21 13.05 4.79
CA GLY A 274 -6.66 12.86 4.84
C GLY A 274 -7.09 11.61 5.56
N TYR A 275 -6.34 11.15 6.56
CA TYR A 275 -6.64 9.92 7.31
C TYR A 275 -7.98 9.99 8.04
N HIS A 276 -8.34 11.16 8.57
CA HIS A 276 -9.69 11.41 9.13
C HIS A 276 -10.83 11.20 8.11
N ILE A 277 -10.61 11.48 6.82
CA ILE A 277 -11.59 11.20 5.75
C ILE A 277 -11.59 9.71 5.39
N GLN A 278 -10.44 9.05 5.48
CA GLN A 278 -10.34 7.60 5.30
C GLN A 278 -11.08 6.85 6.40
N GLU A 279 -10.85 7.19 7.66
CA GLU A 279 -11.60 6.67 8.81
C GLU A 279 -13.10 6.85 8.60
N ALA A 280 -13.55 8.09 8.33
CA ALA A 280 -14.97 8.36 8.09
C ALA A 280 -15.56 7.52 6.95
N PHE A 281 -14.81 7.35 5.85
CA PHE A 281 -15.22 6.51 4.73
C PHE A 281 -15.35 5.03 5.15
N TYR A 282 -14.35 4.50 5.86
CA TYR A 282 -14.31 3.10 6.28
C TYR A 282 -15.44 2.79 7.27
N THR A 283 -15.64 3.66 8.26
CA THR A 283 -16.75 3.57 9.21
C THR A 283 -18.10 3.59 8.50
N TYR A 284 -18.27 4.46 7.50
CA TYR A 284 -19.52 4.50 6.72
C TYR A 284 -19.74 3.20 5.95
N VAL A 285 -18.75 2.73 5.18
CA VAL A 285 -18.88 1.50 4.39
C VAL A 285 -19.15 0.27 5.28
N ALA A 286 -18.47 0.16 6.42
CA ALA A 286 -18.73 -0.89 7.40
C ALA A 286 -20.18 -0.83 7.93
N SER A 287 -20.67 0.38 8.25
CA SER A 287 -22.04 0.57 8.74
C SER A 287 -23.13 0.19 7.73
N LEU A 288 -22.85 0.28 6.41
CA LEU A 288 -23.78 -0.17 5.37
C LEU A 288 -24.02 -1.69 5.42
N LEU A 289 -23.07 -2.45 5.99
CA LEU A 289 -23.18 -3.90 6.23
C LEU A 289 -23.44 -4.20 7.71
N GLU A 290 -23.94 -3.21 8.46
CA GLU A 290 -24.25 -3.24 9.90
C GLU A 290 -23.05 -3.60 10.82
N VAL A 291 -21.82 -3.45 10.33
CA VAL A 291 -20.62 -3.54 11.16
C VAL A 291 -20.33 -2.18 11.79
N ASN A 292 -20.71 -2.04 13.06
CA ASN A 292 -20.47 -0.81 13.82
C ASN A 292 -19.07 -0.85 14.44
N LEU A 293 -18.16 -0.02 13.92
CA LEU A 293 -16.81 0.05 14.46
C LEU A 293 -16.82 0.68 15.85
N GLY A 294 -16.18 0.02 16.81
CA GLY A 294 -15.96 0.56 18.16
C GLY A 294 -14.87 1.63 18.17
N ALA A 295 -13.83 1.44 17.37
CA ALA A 295 -12.76 2.40 17.15
C ALA A 295 -12.10 2.19 15.78
N PHE A 296 -11.39 3.21 15.31
CA PHE A 296 -10.51 3.14 14.15
C PHE A 296 -9.17 3.77 14.55
N LEU A 297 -8.15 2.95 14.70
CA LEU A 297 -6.86 3.33 15.26
C LEU A 297 -5.78 3.26 14.19
N PHE A 298 -4.78 4.13 14.30
CA PHE A 298 -3.63 4.15 13.40
C PHE A 298 -2.39 3.66 14.15
N ALA A 299 -1.88 2.50 13.78
CA ALA A 299 -0.59 2.00 14.28
C ALA A 299 0.53 2.59 13.41
N CYS A 300 1.28 3.54 13.97
CA CYS A 300 2.19 4.40 13.24
C CYS A 300 3.63 4.04 13.55
N ILE A 301 4.39 3.62 12.54
CA ILE A 301 5.73 3.06 12.69
C ILE A 301 6.73 3.97 11.98
N GLU A 302 7.61 4.61 12.75
CA GLU A 302 8.82 5.24 12.24
C GLU A 302 9.91 4.16 12.19
N TYR A 303 10.71 4.16 11.11
CA TYR A 303 11.82 3.22 10.95
C TYR A 303 13.07 3.86 10.30
N VAL A 304 12.90 4.98 9.58
CA VAL A 304 13.99 5.63 8.86
C VAL A 304 14.98 6.28 9.83
N ASP A 305 14.48 7.08 10.76
CA ASP A 305 15.31 7.83 11.72
C ASP A 305 15.37 7.16 13.10
N ALA A 306 14.31 6.45 13.50
CA ALA A 306 14.24 5.66 14.73
C ALA A 306 13.22 4.52 14.59
N ASP A 307 13.38 3.43 15.35
CA ASP A 307 12.42 2.32 15.46
C ASP A 307 11.40 2.64 16.56
N LEU A 308 10.39 3.43 16.20
CA LEU A 308 9.35 3.86 17.14
C LEU A 308 7.97 3.49 16.59
N CYS A 309 7.08 3.05 17.48
CA CYS A 309 5.69 2.79 17.17
C CYS A 309 4.78 3.49 18.18
N GLU A 310 3.75 4.18 17.68
CA GLU A 310 2.71 4.82 18.48
C GLU A 310 1.34 4.55 17.88
N VAL A 311 0.32 4.44 18.72
CA VAL A 311 -1.06 4.21 18.31
C VAL A 311 -1.88 5.48 18.51
N TYR A 312 -2.58 5.91 17.45
CA TYR A 312 -3.40 7.12 17.50
C TYR A 312 -4.86 6.88 17.20
N ASP A 313 -5.71 7.51 18.01
CA ASP A 313 -7.13 7.74 17.73
C ASP A 313 -7.34 9.19 17.26
N LEU A 314 -7.95 9.37 16.09
CA LEU A 314 -8.18 10.71 15.54
C LEU A 314 -9.45 11.34 16.13
N GLN A 315 -9.34 12.60 16.52
CA GLN A 315 -10.46 13.37 17.05
C GLN A 315 -11.28 14.04 15.92
N ARG A 316 -12.46 14.57 16.26
CA ARG A 316 -13.40 15.28 15.35
C ARG A 316 -13.98 14.36 14.25
N LYS A 317 -14.44 13.17 14.67
CA LYS A 317 -14.98 12.13 13.78
C LYS A 317 -16.25 12.59 13.08
N GLU A 318 -17.14 13.30 13.77
CA GLU A 318 -18.41 13.81 13.22
C GLU A 318 -18.16 14.82 12.11
N GLU A 319 -17.24 15.77 12.31
CA GLU A 319 -16.87 16.74 11.28
C GLU A 319 -16.27 16.06 10.04
N SER A 320 -15.49 15.01 10.27
CA SER A 320 -14.86 14.25 9.19
C SER A 320 -15.89 13.44 8.40
N MET A 321 -16.88 12.87 9.09
CA MET A 321 -18.04 12.19 8.49
C MET A 321 -18.87 13.15 7.63
N ILE A 322 -19.16 14.36 8.12
CA ILE A 322 -19.88 15.39 7.34
C ILE A 322 -19.10 15.72 6.06
N LYS A 323 -17.80 16.03 6.17
CA LYS A 323 -16.94 16.34 5.01
C LYS A 323 -16.86 15.19 4.01
N PHE A 324 -16.79 13.96 4.51
CA PHE A 324 -16.81 12.76 3.68
C PHE A 324 -18.14 12.63 2.92
N LYS A 325 -19.29 12.71 3.61
CA LYS A 325 -20.62 12.60 2.99
C LYS A 325 -20.85 13.69 1.95
N ASP A 326 -20.49 14.95 2.25
CA ASP A 326 -20.55 16.05 1.27
C ASP A 326 -19.72 15.74 0.03
N GLY A 327 -18.52 15.17 0.22
CA GLY A 327 -17.68 14.69 -0.87
C GLY A 327 -18.36 13.58 -1.68
N LEU A 328 -19.00 12.62 -1.03
CA LEU A 328 -19.71 11.52 -1.69
C LEU A 328 -20.89 12.01 -2.54
N HIS A 329 -21.72 12.92 -2.03
CA HIS A 329 -22.79 13.55 -2.81
C HIS A 329 -22.26 14.41 -3.95
N THR A 330 -21.14 15.11 -3.73
CA THR A 330 -20.45 15.85 -4.80
C THR A 330 -20.01 14.91 -5.91
N LEU A 331 -19.44 13.75 -5.57
CA LEU A 331 -19.03 12.74 -6.56
C LEU A 331 -20.24 12.27 -7.39
N ALA A 332 -21.35 11.90 -6.73
CA ALA A 332 -22.56 11.47 -7.41
C ALA A 332 -23.14 12.55 -8.35
N THR A 333 -23.09 13.82 -7.91
CA THR A 333 -23.50 14.96 -8.74
C THR A 333 -22.58 15.14 -9.94
N CYS A 334 -21.26 15.08 -9.75
CA CYS A 334 -20.29 15.19 -10.85
C CYS A 334 -20.45 14.06 -11.87
N LEU A 335 -20.69 12.83 -11.42
CA LEU A 335 -20.89 11.68 -12.30
C LEU A 335 -22.17 11.81 -13.13
N SER A 336 -23.28 12.26 -12.52
CA SER A 336 -24.56 12.41 -13.22
C SER A 336 -24.61 13.63 -14.15
N THR A 337 -23.92 14.71 -13.81
CA THR A 337 -23.95 15.96 -14.61
C THR A 337 -22.80 16.07 -15.60
N GLY A 338 -21.71 15.31 -15.41
CA GLY A 338 -20.46 15.48 -16.14
C GLY A 338 -19.70 16.76 -15.77
N VAL A 339 -20.13 17.50 -14.74
CA VAL A 339 -19.54 18.78 -14.35
C VAL A 339 -18.52 18.61 -13.23
N TRP A 340 -17.26 18.92 -13.52
CA TRP A 340 -16.13 18.75 -12.59
C TRP A 340 -15.46 20.08 -12.24
N THR A 341 -15.99 20.78 -11.23
CA THR A 341 -15.57 22.14 -10.86
C THR A 341 -14.28 22.21 -10.03
N LYS A 342 -13.70 23.42 -9.95
CA LYS A 342 -12.68 23.77 -8.95
C LYS A 342 -13.33 23.99 -7.58
N ARG A 343 -12.59 23.73 -6.50
CA ARG A 343 -13.09 23.85 -5.11
C ARG A 343 -13.48 25.27 -4.74
N VAL A 344 -12.76 26.27 -5.26
CA VAL A 344 -13.06 27.68 -5.00
C VAL A 344 -13.20 28.41 -6.32
N ASN A 345 -14.35 29.04 -6.55
CA ASN A 345 -14.56 29.90 -7.71
C ASN A 345 -14.12 31.33 -7.39
N LEU A 346 -12.82 31.52 -7.20
CA LEU A 346 -12.25 32.86 -7.17
C LEU A 346 -12.43 33.49 -8.57
N SER A 347 -13.12 34.62 -8.61
CA SER A 347 -13.21 35.50 -9.78
C SER A 347 -12.29 36.71 -9.56
N GLY A 348 -11.67 37.19 -10.63
CA GLY A 348 -10.70 38.29 -10.57
C GLY A 348 -9.37 37.91 -9.92
N ILE A 349 -8.59 38.93 -9.52
CA ILE A 349 -7.32 38.78 -8.83
C ILE A 349 -7.60 38.69 -7.33
N THR A 350 -7.27 37.55 -6.70
CA THR A 350 -7.42 37.38 -5.24
C THR A 350 -6.12 37.72 -4.54
N SER A 351 -6.14 38.76 -3.71
CA SER A 351 -5.04 39.03 -2.79
C SER A 351 -4.91 37.89 -1.78
N ILE A 352 -3.70 37.34 -1.65
CA ILE A 352 -3.36 36.34 -0.63
C ILE A 352 -2.44 36.95 0.41
N THR A 353 -2.65 36.60 1.68
CA THR A 353 -1.76 36.99 2.77
C THR A 353 -0.79 35.86 3.05
N ILE A 354 0.51 36.14 2.98
CA ILE A 354 1.54 35.19 3.40
C ILE A 354 1.36 34.95 4.92
N PRO A 355 1.20 33.70 5.37
CA PRO A 355 1.00 33.43 6.79
C PRO A 355 2.18 33.92 7.64
N LYS A 356 1.88 34.47 8.83
CA LYS A 356 2.90 35.03 9.74
C LYS A 356 3.99 34.04 10.19
N TYR A 357 3.75 32.74 10.04
CA TYR A 357 4.69 31.68 10.41
C TYR A 357 5.67 31.30 9.29
N CYS A 358 5.50 31.82 8.07
CA CYS A 358 6.48 31.68 7.01
C CYS A 358 7.62 32.68 7.29
N ARG A 359 8.80 32.17 7.67
CA ARG A 359 10.01 32.97 7.87
C ARG A 359 10.68 33.34 6.55
#